data_AF-A0A837I906-F1
#
_entry.id   AF-A0A837I906-F1
#
_cell.length_a   1.000
_cell.length_b   1.000
_cell.length_c   1.000
_cell.angle_alpha   90.00
_cell.angle_beta   90.00
_cell.angle_gamma   90.00
#
_symmetry.space_group_name_H-M   'P 1'
#
loop_
_entity.id
_entity.type
_entity.pdbx_description
1 polymer ?
#
loop_
_entity_poly.entity_id
_entity_poly.type
_entity_poly.pdbx_seq_one_letter_code
_entity_poly.pdbx_strand_id
1 'polypeptide(L)'
;MTKPRLYFFSIAVFIVLFLTLGSNSVSAQGLVPCGTRTNPTACTVCDLFVLLQKIINFLTITATSLATLALVYIGLLFLLSGGSSKRITEAKEKLWLVLWGIFWIFGSWLVLNTIINFVADPSVFPWKVWNQVDCRVSQQPFVVDQAIPVPEPILPESAMSETEARNRFQQAGIVVNKSACPVGVAFYNVSGGCTSLNGVTATTLIGAAQLKNDCQCSLTITGGTEQGHAQGTLSHANGDKLDFRPNAALDGYIEKNFISLKSRSDGAKQYQAPSGSVYAREGDHWDVTFRQ
;
A
#
# COMPACT_ATOMS: atom_id res chain seq x y z
N MET A 1 61.53 -12.96 -7.36
CA MET A 1 60.43 -13.14 -8.34
C MET A 1 60.61 -12.12 -9.46
N THR A 2 60.54 -12.53 -10.73
CA THR A 2 60.55 -11.59 -11.86
C THR A 2 59.31 -10.69 -11.75
N LYS A 3 59.47 -9.35 -11.90
CA LYS A 3 58.39 -8.36 -11.85
C LYS A 3 57.05 -8.81 -12.46
N PRO A 4 56.98 -9.50 -13.63
CA PRO A 4 55.72 -10.01 -14.18
C PRO A 4 54.96 -11.02 -13.29
N ARG A 5 55.66 -11.84 -12.51
CA ARG A 5 55.03 -12.84 -11.61
C ARG A 5 54.38 -12.20 -10.38
N LEU A 6 54.89 -11.05 -9.93
CA LEU A 6 54.33 -10.31 -8.79
C LEU A 6 53.03 -9.57 -9.17
N TYR A 7 52.97 -9.04 -10.40
CA TYR A 7 51.75 -8.41 -10.94
C TYR A 7 50.62 -9.42 -11.14
N PHE A 8 50.91 -10.59 -11.72
CA PHE A 8 49.92 -11.66 -11.89
C PHE A 8 49.34 -12.13 -10.55
N PHE A 9 50.18 -12.24 -9.52
CA PHE A 9 49.75 -12.65 -8.18
C PHE A 9 48.85 -11.58 -7.52
N SER A 10 49.20 -10.29 -7.62
CA SER A 10 48.36 -9.20 -7.08
C SER A 10 47.00 -9.09 -7.79
N ILE A 11 46.95 -9.27 -9.12
CA ILE A 11 45.71 -9.25 -9.89
C ILE A 11 44.82 -10.44 -9.52
N ALA A 12 45.40 -11.65 -9.39
CA ALA A 12 44.67 -12.83 -8.96
C ALA A 12 44.10 -12.69 -7.54
N VAL A 13 44.87 -12.12 -6.61
CA VAL A 13 44.40 -11.84 -5.24
C VAL A 13 43.27 -10.80 -5.24
N PHE A 14 43.35 -9.74 -6.06
CA PHE A 14 42.30 -8.72 -6.14
C PHE A 14 41.00 -9.25 -6.77
N ILE A 15 41.11 -10.11 -7.78
CA ILE A 15 39.95 -10.79 -8.40
C ILE A 15 39.31 -11.78 -7.44
N VAL A 16 40.10 -12.57 -6.71
CA VAL A 16 39.60 -13.53 -5.71
C VAL A 16 38.95 -12.80 -4.53
N LEU A 17 39.56 -11.70 -4.06
CA LEU A 17 39.00 -10.86 -2.99
C LEU A 17 37.69 -10.18 -3.43
N PHE A 18 37.58 -9.79 -4.70
CA PHE A 18 36.36 -9.22 -5.27
C PHE A 18 35.24 -10.27 -5.44
N LEU A 19 35.59 -11.50 -5.85
CA LEU A 19 34.65 -12.62 -5.95
C LEU A 19 34.14 -13.07 -4.57
N THR A 20 34.98 -13.03 -3.54
CA THR A 20 34.60 -13.45 -2.18
C THR A 20 33.87 -12.34 -1.41
N LEU A 21 34.21 -11.06 -1.58
CA LEU A 21 33.51 -9.93 -0.94
C LEU A 21 32.24 -9.50 -1.69
N GLY A 22 32.13 -9.79 -3.00
CA GLY A 22 30.96 -9.50 -3.84
C GLY A 22 29.85 -10.55 -3.77
N SER A 23 30.04 -11.63 -3.02
CA SER A 23 29.05 -12.68 -2.80
C SER A 23 27.98 -12.25 -1.80
N ASN A 24 27.30 -11.14 -2.06
CA ASN A 24 25.95 -11.01 -1.53
C ASN A 24 25.13 -12.03 -2.30
N SER A 25 24.68 -13.08 -1.61
CA SER A 25 23.75 -14.05 -2.19
C SER A 25 22.63 -13.24 -2.86
N VAL A 26 22.55 -13.31 -4.19
CA VAL A 26 21.36 -12.88 -4.93
C VAL A 26 20.29 -13.87 -4.49
N SER A 27 19.69 -13.57 -3.34
CA SER A 27 18.59 -14.31 -2.81
C SER A 27 17.48 -14.15 -3.85
N ALA A 28 17.05 -15.26 -4.43
CA ALA A 28 15.99 -15.32 -5.43
C ALA A 28 14.62 -14.99 -4.81
N GLN A 29 14.54 -13.97 -3.96
CA GLN A 29 13.31 -13.30 -3.62
C GLN A 29 12.84 -12.65 -4.91
N GLY A 30 11.83 -13.26 -5.55
CA GLY A 30 11.27 -12.76 -6.80
C GLY A 30 11.03 -11.24 -6.76
N LEU A 31 11.23 -10.60 -7.91
CA LEU A 31 11.00 -9.16 -8.08
C LEU A 31 9.58 -8.79 -7.64
N VAL A 32 8.60 -9.64 -7.97
CA VAL A 32 7.20 -9.48 -7.57
C VAL A 32 6.99 -10.01 -6.14
N PRO A 33 6.55 -9.18 -5.17
CA PRO A 33 6.41 -9.59 -3.76
C PRO A 33 5.09 -10.31 -3.41
N CYS A 34 4.07 -10.22 -4.25
CA CYS A 34 2.69 -10.66 -4.01
C CYS A 34 2.14 -11.46 -5.21
N GLY A 35 1.00 -12.14 -5.05
CA GLY A 35 0.36 -12.90 -6.14
C GLY A 35 1.22 -14.03 -6.73
N THR A 36 2.18 -14.56 -5.96
CA THR A 36 3.09 -15.63 -6.39
C THR A 36 2.75 -16.95 -5.71
N ARG A 37 3.30 -18.08 -6.18
CA ARG A 37 3.12 -19.39 -5.51
C ARG A 37 3.66 -19.41 -4.07
N THR A 38 4.67 -18.59 -3.77
CA THR A 38 5.29 -18.50 -2.44
C THR A 38 4.64 -17.44 -1.55
N ASN A 39 3.98 -16.44 -2.14
CA ASN A 39 3.16 -15.46 -1.44
C ASN A 39 1.84 -15.22 -2.21
N PRO A 40 0.77 -15.98 -1.90
CA PRO A 40 -0.48 -15.95 -2.67
C PRO A 40 -1.39 -14.77 -2.33
N THR A 41 -0.98 -13.88 -1.42
CA THR A 41 -1.76 -12.70 -1.04
C THR A 41 -1.99 -11.77 -2.23
N ALA A 42 -3.18 -11.17 -2.30
CA ALA A 42 -3.53 -10.20 -3.32
C ALA A 42 -2.64 -8.96 -3.19
N CYS A 43 -2.19 -8.43 -4.33
CA CYS A 43 -1.27 -7.30 -4.37
C CYS A 43 -1.94 -5.99 -3.93
N THR A 44 -1.29 -5.26 -3.04
CA THR A 44 -1.69 -3.92 -2.61
C THR A 44 -0.86 -2.84 -3.32
N VAL A 45 -1.24 -1.58 -3.15
CA VAL A 45 -0.43 -0.43 -3.62
C VAL A 45 0.94 -0.40 -2.90
N CYS A 46 1.03 -0.93 -1.67
CA CYS A 46 2.31 -1.03 -0.97
C CYS A 46 3.26 -1.99 -1.67
N ASP A 47 2.73 -3.12 -2.14
CA ASP A 47 3.48 -4.12 -2.89
C ASP A 47 4.02 -3.57 -4.22
N LEU A 48 3.33 -2.61 -4.84
CA LEU A 48 3.82 -1.88 -6.01
C LEU A 48 5.07 -1.06 -5.67
N PHE A 49 5.08 -0.34 -4.55
CA PHE A 49 6.27 0.42 -4.13
C PHE A 49 7.43 -0.50 -3.72
N VAL A 50 7.14 -1.64 -3.10
CA VAL A 50 8.16 -2.67 -2.80
C VAL A 50 8.74 -3.26 -4.08
N LEU A 51 7.91 -3.53 -5.10
CA LEU A 51 8.36 -3.98 -6.41
C LEU A 51 9.30 -2.94 -7.05
N LEU A 52 8.92 -1.67 -7.05
CA LEU A 52 9.77 -0.58 -7.55
C LEU A 52 11.10 -0.51 -6.81
N GLN A 53 11.09 -0.65 -5.48
CA GLN A 53 12.31 -0.68 -4.68
C GLN A 53 13.21 -1.88 -5.02
N LYS A 54 12.61 -3.06 -5.23
CA LYS A 54 13.34 -4.25 -5.68
C LYS A 54 13.97 -4.05 -7.05
N ILE A 55 13.28 -3.40 -7.99
CA ILE A 55 13.81 -3.06 -9.31
C ILE A 55 14.99 -2.08 -9.19
N ILE A 56 14.84 -1.00 -8.41
CA ILE A 56 15.91 -0.02 -8.20
C ILE A 56 17.12 -0.68 -7.56
N ASN A 57 16.92 -1.53 -6.54
CA ASN A 57 18.00 -2.27 -5.90
C ASN A 57 18.70 -3.23 -6.88
N PHE A 58 17.93 -3.98 -7.67
CA PHE A 58 18.47 -4.87 -8.69
C PHE A 58 19.33 -4.11 -9.70
N LEU A 59 18.80 -3.03 -10.29
CA LEU A 59 19.53 -2.20 -11.25
C LEU A 59 20.77 -1.56 -10.64
N THR A 60 20.69 -1.05 -9.40
CA THR A 60 21.82 -0.41 -8.72
C THR A 60 22.93 -1.40 -8.41
N ILE A 61 22.58 -2.62 -7.94
CA ILE A 61 23.55 -3.69 -7.69
C ILE A 61 24.23 -4.08 -9.01
N THR A 62 23.44 -4.37 -10.06
CA THR A 62 23.98 -4.76 -11.37
C THR A 62 24.87 -3.66 -11.97
N ALA A 63 24.44 -2.39 -11.91
CA ALA A 63 25.23 -1.27 -12.40
C ALA A 63 26.54 -1.10 -11.64
N THR A 64 26.52 -1.24 -10.31
CA THR A 64 27.72 -1.14 -9.47
C THR A 64 28.71 -2.27 -9.75
N SER A 65 28.21 -3.51 -9.95
CA SER A 65 29.05 -4.64 -10.34
C SER A 65 29.73 -4.40 -11.69
N LEU A 66 28.99 -3.91 -12.69
CA LEU A 66 29.55 -3.56 -14.01
C LEU A 66 30.54 -2.41 -13.94
N ALA A 67 30.25 -1.36 -13.17
CA ALA A 67 31.14 -0.23 -12.96
C ALA A 67 32.47 -0.68 -12.34
N THR A 68 32.43 -1.62 -11.41
CA THR A 68 33.66 -2.15 -10.79
C THR A 68 34.51 -2.93 -11.79
N LEU A 69 33.90 -3.78 -12.62
CA LEU A 69 34.61 -4.48 -13.69
C LEU A 69 35.23 -3.51 -14.71
N ALA A 70 34.50 -2.44 -15.05
CA ALA A 70 35.01 -1.39 -15.92
C ALA A 70 36.22 -0.67 -15.30
N LEU A 71 36.20 -0.36 -14.01
CA LEU A 71 37.33 0.26 -13.30
C LEU A 71 38.56 -0.66 -13.26
N VAL A 72 38.37 -1.97 -13.05
CA VAL A 72 39.47 -2.95 -13.13
C VAL A 72 40.07 -2.97 -14.54
N TYR A 73 39.22 -3.01 -15.57
CA TYR A 73 39.67 -2.96 -16.97
C TYR A 73 40.45 -1.68 -17.29
N ILE A 74 39.96 -0.52 -16.85
CA ILE A 74 40.64 0.78 -17.03
C ILE A 74 41.98 0.78 -16.28
N GLY A 75 42.03 0.24 -15.06
CA GLY A 75 43.26 0.09 -14.29
C GLY A 75 44.31 -0.79 -14.99
N LEU A 76 43.89 -1.91 -15.58
CA LEU A 76 44.76 -2.77 -16.37
C LEU A 76 45.26 -2.06 -17.64
N LEU A 77 44.38 -1.34 -18.35
CA LEU A 77 44.76 -0.55 -19.51
C LEU A 77 45.82 0.50 -19.15
N PHE A 78 45.68 1.13 -17.97
CA PHE A 78 46.63 2.11 -17.46
C PHE A 78 47.99 1.48 -17.15
N LEU A 79 48.02 0.35 -16.43
CA LEU A 79 49.26 -0.34 -16.05
C LEU A 79 49.99 -0.97 -17.26
N LEU A 80 49.25 -1.47 -18.25
CA LEU A 80 49.80 -2.15 -19.43
C LEU A 80 50.01 -1.22 -20.63
N SER A 81 49.82 0.09 -20.45
CA SER A 81 49.95 1.10 -21.51
C SER A 81 51.38 1.34 -21.98
N GLY A 82 52.39 0.89 -21.23
CA GLY A 82 53.81 0.94 -21.62
C GLY A 82 54.35 2.36 -21.85
N GLY A 83 53.72 3.38 -21.27
CA GLY A 83 54.10 4.79 -21.46
C GLY A 83 53.61 5.43 -22.77
N SER A 84 52.80 4.72 -23.57
CA SER A 84 52.21 5.30 -24.78
C SER A 84 51.17 6.38 -24.43
N SER A 85 51.43 7.62 -24.86
CA SER A 85 50.55 8.78 -24.60
C SER A 85 49.12 8.55 -25.09
N LYS A 86 48.96 7.85 -26.22
CA LYS A 86 47.66 7.49 -26.80
C LYS A 86 46.82 6.61 -25.87
N ARG A 87 47.37 5.50 -25.34
CA ARG A 87 46.62 4.58 -24.47
C ARG A 87 46.33 5.18 -23.09
N ILE A 88 47.23 6.01 -22.58
CA ILE A 88 47.00 6.74 -21.32
C ILE A 88 45.85 7.75 -21.48
N THR A 89 45.80 8.45 -22.61
CA THR A 89 44.72 9.41 -22.90
C THR A 89 43.38 8.69 -23.02
N GLU A 90 43.34 7.59 -23.78
CA GLU A 90 42.12 6.76 -23.91
C GLU A 90 41.65 6.21 -22.55
N ALA A 91 42.56 5.74 -21.69
CA ALA A 91 42.21 5.25 -20.36
C ALA A 91 41.61 6.36 -19.48
N LYS A 92 42.14 7.59 -19.56
CA LYS A 92 41.63 8.75 -18.82
C LYS A 92 40.24 9.16 -19.30
N GLU A 93 39.99 9.14 -20.59
CA GLU A 93 38.65 9.43 -21.15
C GLU A 93 37.63 8.41 -20.65
N LYS A 94 37.95 7.11 -20.69
CA LYS A 94 37.09 6.05 -20.15
C LYS A 94 36.87 6.18 -18.64
N LEU A 95 37.90 6.56 -17.89
CA LEU A 95 37.79 6.80 -16.45
C LEU A 95 36.78 7.92 -16.17
N TRP A 96 36.85 9.04 -16.88
CA TRP A 96 35.89 10.13 -16.70
C TRP A 96 34.45 9.72 -17.01
N LEU A 97 34.23 8.90 -18.04
CA LEU A 97 32.89 8.37 -18.34
C LEU A 97 32.31 7.56 -17.18
N VAL A 98 33.10 6.68 -16.56
CA VAL A 98 32.66 5.89 -15.40
C VAL A 98 32.39 6.77 -14.18
N LEU A 99 33.26 7.76 -13.93
CA LEU A 99 33.10 8.70 -12.81
C LEU A 99 31.83 9.54 -12.94
N TRP A 100 31.49 10.02 -14.13
CA TRP A 100 30.24 10.73 -14.37
C TRP A 100 29.02 9.83 -14.17
N GLY A 101 29.09 8.56 -14.60
CA GLY A 101 28.03 7.59 -14.34
C GLY A 101 27.76 7.38 -12.84
N ILE A 102 28.83 7.17 -12.07
CA ILE A 102 28.76 7.04 -10.60
C ILE A 102 28.20 8.33 -9.98
N PHE A 103 28.69 9.49 -10.41
CA PHE A 103 28.22 10.79 -9.94
C PHE A 103 26.72 10.97 -10.15
N TRP A 104 26.17 10.64 -11.32
CA TRP A 104 24.73 10.77 -11.57
C TRP A 104 23.88 9.75 -10.81
N ILE A 105 24.35 8.52 -10.64
CA ILE A 105 23.64 7.48 -9.87
C ILE A 105 23.50 7.91 -8.41
N PHE A 106 24.61 8.25 -7.75
CA PHE A 106 24.59 8.67 -6.35
C PHE A 106 24.06 10.09 -6.16
N GLY A 107 24.32 10.98 -7.11
CA GLY A 107 23.81 12.35 -7.12
C GLY A 107 22.30 12.39 -7.24
N SER A 108 21.69 11.58 -8.12
CA SER A 108 20.23 11.46 -8.23
C SER A 108 19.62 10.99 -6.91
N TRP A 109 20.21 9.94 -6.28
CA TRP A 109 19.74 9.46 -4.99
C TRP A 109 19.79 10.56 -3.92
N LEU A 110 20.87 11.33 -3.84
CA LEU A 110 21.05 12.42 -2.88
C LEU A 110 20.05 13.56 -3.12
N VAL A 111 19.90 13.98 -4.37
CA VAL A 111 19.00 15.08 -4.75
C VAL A 111 17.55 14.72 -4.43
N LEU A 112 17.09 13.54 -4.85
CA LEU A 112 15.73 13.08 -4.54
C LEU A 112 15.52 12.96 -3.04
N ASN A 113 16.48 12.39 -2.31
CA ASN A 113 16.37 12.29 -0.85
C ASN A 113 16.25 13.67 -0.19
N THR A 114 17.03 14.63 -0.66
CA THR A 114 17.03 16.00 -0.12
C THR A 114 15.71 16.69 -0.39
N ILE A 115 15.21 16.65 -1.64
CA ILE A 115 13.96 17.31 -2.02
C ILE A 115 12.76 16.71 -1.28
N ILE A 116 12.66 15.37 -1.22
CA ILE A 116 11.55 14.69 -0.54
C ILE A 116 11.51 15.06 0.93
N ASN A 117 12.65 14.99 1.63
CA ASN A 117 12.70 15.32 3.05
C ASN A 117 12.57 16.82 3.34
N PHE A 118 12.82 17.69 2.35
CA PHE A 118 12.64 19.13 2.50
C PHE A 118 11.18 19.56 2.29
N VAL A 119 10.47 18.92 1.37
CA VAL A 119 9.08 19.26 1.02
C VAL A 119 8.06 18.53 1.91
N ALA A 120 8.40 17.33 2.40
CA ALA A 120 7.48 16.54 3.21
C ALA A 120 7.31 17.12 4.64
N ASP A 121 6.09 17.02 5.17
CA ASP A 121 5.79 17.42 6.54
C ASP A 121 6.51 16.47 7.53
N PRO A 122 7.37 16.97 8.43
CA PRO A 122 8.13 16.15 9.37
C PRO A 122 7.27 15.33 10.34
N SER A 123 6.02 15.76 10.59
CA SER A 123 5.07 15.06 11.47
C SER A 123 4.47 13.82 10.82
N VAL A 124 4.37 13.81 9.49
CA VAL A 124 3.83 12.70 8.68
C VAL A 124 4.96 11.85 8.09
N PHE A 125 6.05 12.49 7.68
CA PHE A 125 7.23 11.86 7.11
C PHE A 125 8.48 12.34 7.88
N PRO A 126 8.84 11.66 8.98
CA PRO A 126 10.10 11.95 9.66
C PRO A 126 11.26 11.71 8.71
N TRP A 127 12.38 12.41 8.93
CA TRP A 127 13.56 12.36 8.05
C TRP A 127 13.96 10.90 7.75
N LYS A 128 13.68 10.46 6.53
CA LYS A 128 13.81 9.06 6.11
C LYS A 128 14.46 8.97 4.74
N VAL A 129 15.12 7.85 4.50
CA VAL A 129 15.69 7.58 3.18
C VAL A 129 14.56 7.18 2.23
N TRP A 130 14.40 7.90 1.13
CA TRP A 130 13.25 7.69 0.21
C TRP A 130 13.20 6.28 -0.39
N ASN A 131 14.34 5.60 -0.49
CA ASN A 131 14.46 4.24 -1.00
C ASN A 131 14.30 3.16 0.10
N GLN A 132 13.86 3.54 1.30
CA GLN A 132 13.45 2.60 2.35
C GLN A 132 11.93 2.60 2.43
N VAL A 133 11.31 1.86 1.52
CA VAL A 133 9.86 1.62 1.53
C VAL A 133 9.53 0.71 2.71
N ASP A 134 9.08 1.32 3.81
CA ASP A 134 8.54 0.58 4.94
C ASP A 134 7.04 0.36 4.73
N CYS A 135 6.69 -0.84 4.28
CA CYS A 135 5.31 -1.30 4.13
C CYS A 135 4.70 -1.79 5.44
N ARG A 136 5.20 -1.32 6.57
CA ARG A 136 4.36 -1.26 7.77
C ARG A 136 3.27 -0.23 7.46
N VAL A 137 2.04 -0.70 7.22
CA VAL A 137 0.88 0.06 7.68
C VAL A 137 1.29 0.54 9.06
N SER A 138 1.28 1.84 9.34
CA SER A 138 1.54 2.28 10.69
C SER A 138 0.45 1.66 11.57
N GLN A 139 0.71 0.47 12.08
CA GLN A 139 0.65 0.25 13.49
C GLN A 139 1.70 1.20 14.10
N GLN A 140 1.45 2.50 14.03
CA GLN A 140 1.38 3.17 15.31
C GLN A 140 0.19 2.48 15.95
N PRO A 141 0.37 1.55 16.89
CA PRO A 141 -0.65 1.44 17.91
C PRO A 141 -0.90 2.89 18.33
N PHE A 142 -2.14 3.34 18.21
CA PHE A 142 -2.60 4.36 19.13
C PHE A 142 -2.14 3.81 20.49
N VAL A 143 -1.19 4.47 21.13
CA VAL A 143 -0.84 4.14 22.51
C VAL A 143 -2.10 4.53 23.28
N VAL A 144 -3.05 3.60 23.34
CA VAL A 144 -4.12 3.63 24.32
C VAL A 144 -3.41 3.19 25.59
N ASP A 145 -2.82 4.17 26.26
CA ASP A 145 -2.38 3.95 27.62
C ASP A 145 -3.61 3.57 28.44
N GLN A 146 -3.55 2.33 28.92
CA GLN A 146 -4.32 1.70 29.99
C GLN A 146 -5.71 1.13 29.64
N ALA A 147 -5.69 -0.17 29.39
CA ALA A 147 -6.83 -1.06 29.49
C ALA A 147 -7.38 -1.10 30.93
N ILE A 148 -8.65 -0.73 31.09
CA ILE A 148 -9.49 -1.22 32.20
C ILE A 148 -10.00 -2.60 31.78
N PRO A 149 -9.83 -3.67 32.59
CA PRO A 149 -10.37 -4.98 32.26
C PRO A 149 -11.87 -4.99 32.57
N VAL A 150 -12.70 -4.91 31.52
CA VAL A 150 -14.11 -5.30 31.59
C VAL A 150 -14.27 -6.60 30.82
N PRO A 151 -14.75 -7.69 31.46
CA PRO A 151 -14.99 -8.94 30.75
C PRO A 151 -16.35 -8.86 30.07
N GLU A 152 -16.39 -8.79 28.75
CA GLU A 152 -17.62 -8.99 27.97
C GLU A 152 -17.33 -9.42 26.51
N PRO A 153 -18.36 -9.93 25.81
CA PRO A 153 -18.43 -11.24 25.21
C PRO A 153 -17.76 -11.32 23.83
N ILE A 154 -17.44 -12.54 23.43
CA ILE A 154 -16.75 -12.90 22.19
C ILE A 154 -17.60 -12.49 20.97
N LEU A 155 -17.44 -11.26 20.48
CA LEU A 155 -17.84 -10.89 19.11
C LEU A 155 -16.78 -11.48 18.16
N PRO A 156 -17.20 -12.13 17.05
CA PRO A 156 -16.27 -12.72 16.11
C PRO A 156 -15.31 -11.65 15.58
N GLU A 157 -14.05 -12.03 15.44
CA GLU A 157 -12.82 -11.24 15.24
C GLU A 157 -12.80 -10.31 13.99
N SER A 158 -13.94 -10.14 13.31
CA SER A 158 -14.14 -9.22 12.17
C SER A 158 -15.13 -8.07 12.43
N ALA A 159 -15.84 -8.06 13.57
CA ALA A 159 -16.95 -7.16 13.87
C ALA A 159 -16.54 -6.05 14.86
N MET A 160 -16.74 -4.78 14.50
CA MET A 160 -16.33 -3.62 15.31
C MET A 160 -17.39 -3.22 16.34
N SER A 161 -16.94 -2.63 17.46
CA SER A 161 -17.87 -2.01 18.42
C SER A 161 -18.55 -0.77 17.83
N GLU A 162 -19.71 -0.41 18.37
CA GLU A 162 -20.49 0.79 17.98
C GLU A 162 -19.64 2.07 17.96
N THR A 163 -18.96 2.34 19.07
CA THR A 163 -18.14 3.54 19.25
C THR A 163 -16.96 3.56 18.28
N GLU A 164 -16.31 2.41 18.08
CA GLU A 164 -15.19 2.30 17.16
C GLU A 164 -15.62 2.53 15.71
N ALA A 165 -16.69 1.86 15.27
CA ALA A 165 -17.22 2.03 13.93
C ALA A 165 -17.58 3.49 13.67
N ARG A 166 -18.28 4.14 14.60
CA ARG A 166 -18.68 5.55 14.49
C ARG A 166 -17.48 6.49 14.39
N ASN A 167 -16.46 6.29 15.22
CA ASN A 167 -15.22 7.07 15.15
C ASN A 167 -14.50 6.88 13.81
N ARG A 168 -14.41 5.65 13.31
CA ARG A 168 -13.75 5.34 12.04
C ARG A 168 -14.51 5.91 10.84
N PHE A 169 -15.85 5.87 10.84
CA PHE A 169 -16.64 6.53 9.79
C PHE A 169 -16.49 8.06 9.83
N GLN A 170 -16.48 8.66 11.02
CA GLN A 170 -16.23 10.09 11.17
C GLN A 170 -14.85 10.49 10.64
N GLN A 171 -13.81 9.72 10.95
CA GLN A 171 -12.45 9.92 10.42
C GLN A 171 -12.40 9.78 8.89
N ALA A 172 -13.19 8.87 8.32
CA ALA A 172 -13.36 8.72 6.87
C ALA A 172 -14.22 9.84 6.24
N GLY A 173 -14.72 10.81 7.01
CA GLY A 173 -15.58 11.88 6.50
C GLY A 173 -16.97 11.42 6.07
N ILE A 174 -17.46 10.32 6.66
CA ILE A 174 -18.79 9.74 6.45
C ILE A 174 -19.66 10.10 7.66
N VAL A 175 -20.81 10.70 7.38
CA VAL A 175 -21.75 11.16 8.43
C VAL A 175 -22.72 10.04 8.77
N VAL A 176 -23.07 9.88 10.04
CA VAL A 176 -24.17 8.99 10.48
C VAL A 176 -25.35 9.88 10.87
N ASN A 177 -26.52 9.63 10.30
CA ASN A 177 -27.69 10.52 10.44
C ASN A 177 -28.27 10.58 11.88
N LYS A 178 -28.09 9.52 12.67
CA LYS A 178 -28.69 9.38 14.00
C LYS A 178 -27.67 8.87 15.03
N SER A 179 -28.00 9.08 16.29
CA SER A 179 -27.28 8.53 17.43
C SER A 179 -27.34 7.00 17.44
N ALA A 180 -26.42 6.39 18.20
CA ALA A 180 -26.38 4.94 18.43
C ALA A 180 -27.71 4.44 19.03
N CYS A 181 -28.07 3.21 18.68
CA CYS A 181 -29.21 2.53 19.30
C CYS A 181 -28.87 2.08 20.72
N PRO A 182 -29.80 2.21 21.69
CA PRO A 182 -29.64 1.58 22.99
C PRO A 182 -29.47 0.05 22.84
N VAL A 183 -28.67 -0.55 23.73
CA VAL A 183 -28.38 -1.99 23.69
C VAL A 183 -29.68 -2.79 23.80
N GLY A 184 -29.90 -3.71 22.86
CA GLY A 184 -31.08 -4.59 22.83
C GLY A 184 -32.39 -3.90 22.43
N VAL A 185 -32.34 -2.67 21.93
CA VAL A 185 -33.54 -1.93 21.50
C VAL A 185 -33.54 -1.80 19.98
N ALA A 186 -34.62 -2.30 19.35
CA ALA A 186 -34.85 -2.14 17.92
C ALA A 186 -35.07 -0.67 17.55
N PHE A 187 -34.64 -0.26 16.34
CA PHE A 187 -34.60 1.16 15.97
C PHE A 187 -35.97 1.85 15.99
N TYR A 188 -37.04 1.11 15.69
CA TYR A 188 -38.41 1.63 15.69
C TYR A 188 -38.99 1.87 17.09
N ASN A 189 -38.33 1.35 18.14
CA ASN A 189 -38.70 1.60 19.54
C ASN A 189 -38.01 2.84 20.13
N VAL A 190 -37.10 3.47 19.38
CA VAL A 190 -36.46 4.74 19.78
C VAL A 190 -37.24 5.89 19.16
N SER A 191 -37.67 6.85 19.97
CA SER A 191 -38.37 8.06 19.49
C SER A 191 -37.46 8.86 18.54
N GLY A 192 -37.86 8.97 17.26
CA GLY A 192 -37.02 9.55 16.19
C GLY A 192 -36.09 8.55 15.47
N GLY A 193 -36.04 7.32 15.95
CA GLY A 193 -35.16 6.25 15.49
C GLY A 193 -33.71 6.42 15.93
N CYS A 194 -32.91 5.40 15.65
CA CYS A 194 -31.47 5.38 15.88
C CYS A 194 -30.78 4.68 14.71
N THR A 195 -29.45 4.78 14.66
CA THR A 195 -28.64 4.05 13.68
C THR A 195 -27.56 3.29 14.42
N SER A 196 -27.58 1.96 14.28
CA SER A 196 -26.63 1.04 14.91
C SER A 196 -25.53 0.71 13.93
N LEU A 197 -24.30 0.72 14.42
CA LEU A 197 -23.09 0.29 13.74
C LEU A 197 -22.36 -0.81 14.53
N ASN A 198 -22.92 -1.24 15.66
CA ASN A 198 -22.41 -2.35 16.44
C ASN A 198 -22.37 -3.62 15.60
N GLY A 199 -21.19 -4.21 15.46
CA GLY A 199 -20.99 -5.43 14.68
C GLY A 199 -20.67 -5.18 13.21
N VAL A 200 -20.58 -3.92 12.75
CA VAL A 200 -20.13 -3.61 11.39
C VAL A 200 -18.75 -4.21 11.15
N THR A 201 -18.57 -4.88 10.02
CA THR A 201 -17.31 -5.56 9.72
C THR A 201 -16.24 -4.58 9.22
N ALA A 202 -14.97 -4.94 9.38
CA ALA A 202 -13.86 -4.18 8.80
C ALA A 202 -14.02 -4.02 7.26
N THR A 203 -14.52 -5.05 6.59
CA THR A 203 -14.82 -5.04 5.15
C THR A 203 -15.81 -3.94 4.78
N THR A 204 -16.90 -3.83 5.53
CA THR A 204 -17.93 -2.80 5.33
C THR A 204 -17.38 -1.39 5.50
N LEU A 205 -16.58 -1.16 6.54
CA LEU A 205 -15.93 0.14 6.75
C LEU A 205 -14.98 0.50 5.62
N ILE A 206 -14.10 -0.43 5.22
CA ILE A 206 -13.12 -0.20 4.16
C ILE A 206 -13.83 0.10 2.84
N GLY A 207 -14.87 -0.69 2.50
CA GLY A 207 -15.66 -0.48 1.30
C GLY A 207 -16.38 0.87 1.28
N ALA A 208 -16.97 1.29 2.40
CA ALA A 208 -17.62 2.59 2.52
C ALA A 208 -16.64 3.76 2.43
N ALA A 209 -15.47 3.65 3.08
CA ALA A 209 -14.40 4.64 2.99
C ALA A 209 -13.85 4.74 1.56
N GLN A 210 -13.71 3.62 0.86
CA GLN A 210 -13.32 3.60 -0.54
C GLN A 210 -14.37 4.29 -1.43
N LEU A 211 -15.66 3.97 -1.24
CA LEU A 211 -16.76 4.64 -1.95
C LEU A 211 -16.72 6.16 -1.75
N LYS A 212 -16.49 6.62 -0.51
CA LYS A 212 -16.35 8.05 -0.18
C LYS A 212 -15.22 8.71 -0.98
N ASN A 213 -14.07 8.05 -1.01
CA ASN A 213 -12.88 8.53 -1.71
C ASN A 213 -13.07 8.51 -3.23
N ASP A 214 -13.74 7.52 -3.80
CA ASP A 214 -13.90 7.43 -5.25
C ASP A 214 -15.01 8.37 -5.76
N CYS A 215 -16.13 8.46 -5.05
CA CYS A 215 -17.23 9.34 -5.46
C CYS A 215 -16.93 10.82 -5.21
N GLN A 216 -15.99 11.14 -4.30
CA GLN A 216 -15.72 12.50 -3.82
C GLN A 216 -17.01 13.24 -3.40
N CYS A 217 -17.96 12.49 -2.84
CA CYS A 217 -19.32 12.93 -2.57
C CYS A 217 -19.65 12.90 -1.08
N SER A 218 -20.72 13.57 -0.66
CA SER A 218 -21.23 13.41 0.70
C SER A 218 -21.84 12.02 0.86
N LEU A 219 -21.37 11.25 1.85
CA LEU A 219 -21.99 10.00 2.26
C LEU A 219 -22.60 10.18 3.65
N THR A 220 -23.88 9.80 3.77
CA THR A 220 -24.60 9.78 5.03
C THR A 220 -25.18 8.40 5.24
N ILE A 221 -24.71 7.69 6.26
CA ILE A 221 -25.27 6.41 6.69
C ILE A 221 -26.62 6.69 7.34
N THR A 222 -27.64 5.97 6.89
CA THR A 222 -29.01 6.04 7.39
C THR A 222 -29.45 4.80 8.14
N GLY A 223 -28.76 3.69 7.91
CA GLY A 223 -29.00 2.38 8.51
C GLY A 223 -27.72 1.53 8.45
N GLY A 224 -27.56 0.62 9.41
CA GLY A 224 -26.42 -0.26 9.57
C GLY A 224 -26.84 -1.61 10.13
N THR A 225 -26.62 -1.85 11.41
CA THR A 225 -26.83 -3.15 12.08
C THR A 225 -28.05 -3.16 13.01
N GLU A 226 -29.04 -2.30 12.76
CA GLU A 226 -30.18 -2.15 13.65
C GLU A 226 -30.95 -3.46 13.81
N GLN A 227 -31.42 -3.74 15.03
CA GLN A 227 -32.34 -4.85 15.22
C GLN A 227 -33.68 -4.54 14.54
N GLY A 228 -34.16 -5.48 13.72
CA GLY A 228 -35.38 -5.34 12.92
C GLY A 228 -35.23 -5.68 11.43
N HIS A 229 -34.00 -5.84 10.92
CA HIS A 229 -33.75 -6.26 9.54
C HIS A 229 -33.79 -7.79 9.36
N ALA A 230 -34.10 -8.22 8.14
CA ALA A 230 -34.13 -9.64 7.77
C ALA A 230 -32.75 -10.30 7.97
N GLN A 231 -32.73 -11.50 8.56
CA GLN A 231 -31.52 -12.29 8.72
C GLN A 231 -31.14 -12.99 7.40
N GLY A 232 -29.84 -13.02 7.10
CA GLY A 232 -29.29 -13.66 5.91
C GLY A 232 -27.77 -13.68 5.95
N THR A 233 -27.13 -14.41 5.04
CA THR A 233 -25.66 -14.61 5.03
C THR A 233 -24.86 -13.32 4.87
N LEU A 234 -25.32 -12.40 4.02
CA LEU A 234 -24.83 -11.02 3.94
C LEU A 234 -26.01 -10.12 4.28
N SER A 235 -26.01 -9.56 5.49
CA SER A 235 -27.16 -8.86 6.03
C SER A 235 -26.73 -7.70 6.92
N HIS A 236 -27.68 -6.80 7.20
CA HIS A 236 -27.52 -5.76 8.20
C HIS A 236 -27.15 -6.36 9.56
N ALA A 237 -27.81 -7.46 9.95
CA ALA A 237 -27.55 -8.13 11.23
C ALA A 237 -26.12 -8.68 11.36
N ASN A 238 -25.47 -9.03 10.24
CA ASN A 238 -24.09 -9.52 10.23
C ASN A 238 -23.05 -8.39 10.05
N GLY A 239 -23.47 -7.14 9.87
CA GLY A 239 -22.57 -6.01 9.67
C GLY A 239 -21.97 -5.88 8.29
N ASP A 240 -22.52 -6.58 7.29
CA ASP A 240 -22.03 -6.59 5.89
C ASP A 240 -22.71 -5.55 5.00
N LYS A 241 -23.73 -4.86 5.53
CA LYS A 241 -24.56 -3.91 4.78
C LYS A 241 -24.65 -2.56 5.47
N LEU A 242 -24.73 -1.49 4.69
CA LEU A 242 -25.04 -0.14 5.14
C LEU A 242 -26.04 0.50 4.19
N ASP A 243 -26.95 1.29 4.76
CA ASP A 243 -27.85 2.13 4.00
C ASP A 243 -27.28 3.53 3.89
N PHE A 244 -27.23 4.07 2.67
CA PHE A 244 -26.81 5.44 2.43
C PHE A 244 -27.95 6.31 1.92
N ARG A 245 -27.98 7.55 2.41
CA ARG A 245 -28.88 8.58 1.89
C ARG A 245 -28.58 8.85 0.41
N PRO A 246 -29.58 8.78 -0.49
CA PRO A 246 -29.39 9.11 -1.89
C PRO A 246 -29.09 10.60 -2.05
N ASN A 247 -28.21 10.90 -3.00
CA ASN A 247 -27.93 12.26 -3.42
C ASN A 247 -27.41 12.24 -4.85
N ALA A 248 -27.55 13.35 -5.58
CA ALA A 248 -27.23 13.40 -7.00
C ALA A 248 -25.79 12.97 -7.34
N ALA A 249 -24.82 13.26 -6.46
CA ALA A 249 -23.43 12.89 -6.69
C ALA A 249 -23.18 11.39 -6.49
N LEU A 250 -23.69 10.80 -5.41
CA LEU A 250 -23.61 9.36 -5.17
C LEU A 250 -24.37 8.58 -6.26
N ASP A 251 -25.58 9.01 -6.57
CA ASP A 251 -26.45 8.40 -7.58
C ASP A 251 -25.74 8.39 -8.94
N GLY A 252 -25.27 9.56 -9.40
CA GLY A 252 -24.56 9.67 -10.67
C GLY A 252 -23.25 8.88 -10.71
N TYR A 253 -22.52 8.79 -9.59
CA TYR A 253 -21.30 7.99 -9.51
C TYR A 253 -21.59 6.49 -9.69
N ILE A 254 -22.56 5.95 -8.95
CA ILE A 254 -22.95 4.54 -9.02
C ILE A 254 -23.43 4.19 -10.43
N GLU A 255 -24.38 4.95 -10.95
CA GLU A 255 -25.03 4.63 -12.24
C GLU A 255 -24.07 4.75 -13.43
N LYS A 256 -23.05 5.62 -13.32
CA LYS A 256 -22.06 5.82 -14.39
C LYS A 256 -20.93 4.80 -14.36
N ASN A 257 -20.46 4.39 -13.17
CA ASN A 257 -19.21 3.64 -13.03
C ASN A 257 -19.42 2.16 -12.74
N PHE A 258 -20.60 1.73 -12.29
CA PHE A 258 -20.85 0.34 -11.90
C PHE A 258 -21.67 -0.41 -12.95
N ILE A 259 -21.51 -1.73 -12.96
CA ILE A 259 -22.22 -2.60 -13.91
C ILE A 259 -23.66 -2.77 -13.44
N SER A 260 -24.64 -2.38 -14.27
CA SER A 260 -26.05 -2.63 -13.97
C SER A 260 -26.34 -4.12 -13.96
N LEU A 261 -26.98 -4.60 -12.89
CA LEU A 261 -27.46 -5.96 -12.74
C LEU A 261 -28.97 -6.05 -13.01
N LYS A 262 -29.52 -7.26 -12.99
CA LYS A 262 -30.96 -7.47 -12.96
C LYS A 262 -31.55 -6.84 -11.68
N SER A 263 -32.70 -6.20 -11.79
CA SER A 263 -33.43 -5.72 -10.62
C SER A 263 -33.70 -6.84 -9.63
N ARG A 264 -33.63 -6.52 -8.34
CA ARG A 264 -33.97 -7.41 -7.23
C ARG A 264 -35.47 -7.74 -7.29
N SER A 265 -35.88 -8.80 -6.60
CA SER A 265 -37.27 -9.30 -6.61
C SER A 265 -38.32 -8.28 -6.17
N ASP A 266 -37.93 -7.26 -5.42
CA ASP A 266 -38.75 -6.12 -4.97
C ASP A 266 -38.76 -4.93 -5.96
N GLY A 267 -38.06 -5.06 -7.10
CA GLY A 267 -37.96 -4.02 -8.12
C GLY A 267 -36.78 -3.07 -7.95
N ALA A 268 -35.97 -3.19 -6.88
CA ALA A 268 -34.82 -2.32 -6.68
C ALA A 268 -33.79 -2.49 -7.81
N LYS A 269 -33.36 -1.38 -8.42
CA LYS A 269 -32.28 -1.38 -9.41
C LYS A 269 -30.97 -1.76 -8.72
N GLN A 270 -30.20 -2.66 -9.31
CA GLN A 270 -28.95 -3.15 -8.73
C GLN A 270 -27.76 -2.79 -9.60
N TYR A 271 -26.65 -2.44 -8.96
CA TYR A 271 -25.37 -2.15 -9.60
C TYR A 271 -24.24 -2.87 -8.88
N GLN A 272 -23.22 -3.31 -9.60
CA GLN A 272 -22.04 -3.98 -9.06
C GLN A 272 -20.77 -3.20 -9.32
N ALA A 273 -20.05 -2.91 -8.24
CA ALA A 273 -18.74 -2.29 -8.31
C ALA A 273 -17.65 -3.31 -8.73
N PRO A 274 -16.48 -2.86 -9.23
CA PRO A 274 -15.36 -3.75 -9.54
C PRO A 274 -14.88 -4.61 -8.36
N SER A 275 -15.11 -4.15 -7.12
CA SER A 275 -14.83 -4.93 -5.89
C SER A 275 -15.81 -6.08 -5.64
N GLY A 276 -16.83 -6.25 -6.48
CA GLY A 276 -17.90 -7.23 -6.28
C GLY A 276 -19.00 -6.79 -5.31
N SER A 277 -18.85 -5.63 -4.67
CA SER A 277 -19.89 -5.02 -3.81
C SER A 277 -21.14 -4.66 -4.63
N VAL A 278 -22.32 -4.83 -4.03
CA VAL A 278 -23.61 -4.67 -4.71
C VAL A 278 -24.40 -3.53 -4.08
N TYR A 279 -24.95 -2.67 -4.93
CA TYR A 279 -25.69 -1.47 -4.57
C TYR A 279 -27.12 -1.60 -5.08
N ALA A 280 -28.10 -1.61 -4.19
CA ALA A 280 -29.51 -1.69 -4.53
C ALA A 280 -30.20 -0.36 -4.22
N ARG A 281 -30.95 0.21 -5.18
CA ARG A 281 -31.71 1.45 -4.96
C ARG A 281 -33.11 1.14 -4.46
N GLU A 282 -33.37 1.42 -3.18
CA GLU A 282 -34.62 1.13 -2.47
C GLU A 282 -35.50 2.39 -2.29
N GLY A 283 -35.63 3.21 -3.32
CA GLY A 283 -36.41 4.44 -3.27
C GLY A 283 -35.73 5.54 -2.45
N ASP A 284 -35.80 5.46 -1.13
CA ASP A 284 -35.34 6.48 -0.18
C ASP A 284 -33.92 6.26 0.38
N HIS A 285 -33.30 5.11 0.08
CA HIS A 285 -31.90 4.81 0.40
C HIS A 285 -31.23 3.92 -0.64
N TRP A 286 -29.90 3.87 -0.57
CA TRP A 286 -29.07 2.86 -1.21
C TRP A 286 -28.76 1.77 -0.18
N ASP A 287 -29.23 0.57 -0.44
CA ASP A 287 -28.87 -0.64 0.31
C ASP A 287 -27.59 -1.23 -0.31
N VAL A 288 -26.47 -1.11 0.41
CA VAL A 288 -25.15 -1.50 -0.09
C VAL A 288 -24.63 -2.70 0.67
N THR A 289 -24.35 -3.78 -0.06
CA THR A 289 -23.68 -4.98 0.45
C THR A 289 -22.21 -4.97 0.06
N PHE A 290 -21.33 -4.92 1.05
CA PHE A 290 -19.88 -4.87 0.83
C PHE A 290 -19.27 -6.26 0.71
N ARG A 291 -18.36 -6.41 -0.25
CA ARG A 291 -17.60 -7.64 -0.52
C ARG A 291 -16.13 -7.27 -0.80
N GLN A 292 -15.23 -8.17 -0.42
CA GLN A 292 -13.80 -8.15 -0.77
C GLN A 292 -13.47 -9.40 -1.57
#